data_AF-A0A8S1NY59-F1
#
_entry.id   AF-A0A8S1NY59-F1
#
_cell.length_a   1.000
_cell.length_b   1.000
_cell.length_c   1.000
_cell.angle_alpha   90.00
_cell.angle_beta   90.00
_cell.angle_gamma   90.00
#
_symmetry.space_group_name_H-M   'P 1'
#
loop_
_entity.id
_entity.type
_entity.pdbx_description
1 polymer ?
#
loop_
_entity_poly.entity_id
_entity_poly.type
_entity_poly.pdbx_seq_one_letter_code
_entity_poly.pdbx_strand_id
1 'polypeptide(L)'
;MITDSIVGLRLKFLGVKLPIKQISTAILIKVLTNYLQIISTIFTFKLELPISLSAAINICASPIDSMAYSLDCYLVTLVDVLIIYFRIIWSLIMALSYCVIFIGLGVLAIAVKLINHNFTYINISLIYLFIYLQPNLIGQLISLVSYRKISDELWISSNVAYRYDTSSHLIWIITFDIPLLLILCIIIPTILWYGVYKNRYKLEKTVTRKTWGYLYHEYTQTAYYWETVKIFYKELIILARIYYVDHITVKASLIFIFLFLYSLIAKKINPYMNKQLNDLDQESIIICAISIVLASSLHSAQQSNLNEIIWPFYVVMVGLNSFQIIKLIFAIIMAYFNKIFNKIDGIKQKIFACLPVRIRSVPKIQKIFEARQNQLVRIQRRFGKLKKHLITMAKDNLKAKKQNYQQQNQRESSLFLHQSLQNSLKGRNLKSTDNIIRQCTYITFRNQSRVSSRPNEEHDNQLCRTQTQREESSML
;
A
#
# COMPACT_ATOMS: atom_id res chain seq x y z
N MET A 1 2.77 -5.17 -12.59
CA MET A 1 2.43 -5.50 -11.18
C MET A 1 2.83 -6.92 -10.80
N ILE A 2 2.27 -7.97 -11.41
CA ILE A 2 2.66 -9.36 -11.09
C ILE A 2 4.14 -9.60 -11.39
N THR A 3 4.60 -9.12 -12.55
CA THR A 3 6.02 -9.05 -12.95
C THR A 3 6.89 -8.38 -11.88
N ASP A 4 6.51 -7.20 -11.39
CA ASP A 4 7.26 -6.44 -10.38
C ASP A 4 7.31 -7.14 -9.03
N SER A 5 6.23 -7.84 -8.64
CA SER A 5 6.18 -8.68 -7.44
C SER A 5 7.08 -9.91 -7.57
N ILE A 6 7.11 -10.57 -8.74
CA ILE A 6 8.01 -11.70 -9.03
C ILE A 6 9.47 -11.25 -9.09
N VAL A 7 9.76 -10.10 -9.71
CA VAL A 7 11.09 -9.48 -9.72
C VAL A 7 11.50 -9.06 -8.29
N GLY A 8 10.58 -8.51 -7.50
CA GLY A 8 10.79 -8.20 -6.09
C GLY A 8 11.05 -9.45 -5.23
N LEU A 9 10.38 -10.58 -5.51
CA LEU A 9 10.70 -11.87 -4.90
C LEU A 9 12.09 -12.37 -5.31
N ARG A 10 12.41 -12.35 -6.63
CA ARG A 10 13.72 -12.74 -7.15
C ARG A 10 14.85 -11.89 -6.57
N LEU A 11 14.67 -10.58 -6.44
CA LEU A 11 15.65 -9.68 -5.81
C LEU A 11 15.79 -9.91 -4.30
N LYS A 12 14.71 -10.24 -3.58
CA LYS A 12 14.78 -10.72 -2.18
C LYS A 12 15.55 -12.05 -2.08
N PHE A 13 15.33 -12.98 -3.01
CA PHE A 13 16.06 -14.26 -3.10
C PHE A 13 17.55 -14.07 -3.40
N LEU A 14 17.88 -13.12 -4.29
CA LEU A 14 19.26 -12.72 -4.64
C LEU A 14 19.96 -11.86 -3.57
N GLY A 15 19.37 -11.70 -2.37
CA GLY A 15 19.98 -11.01 -1.24
C GLY A 15 20.02 -9.47 -1.33
N VAL A 16 19.33 -8.87 -2.31
CA VAL A 16 19.25 -7.41 -2.46
C VAL A 16 18.12 -6.86 -1.59
N LYS A 17 18.40 -6.75 -0.28
CA LYS A 17 17.67 -5.83 0.60
C LYS A 17 18.33 -4.45 0.55
N LEU A 18 17.59 -3.46 0.05
CA LEU A 18 17.82 -2.04 0.34
C LEU A 18 17.71 -1.79 1.86
N PRO A 19 18.25 -0.68 2.40
CA PRO A 19 18.15 -0.31 3.81
C PRO A 19 16.73 0.18 4.17
N ILE A 20 15.75 -0.71 4.05
CA ILE A 20 14.34 -0.48 4.36
C ILE A 20 14.18 -0.48 5.89
N LYS A 21 13.69 0.63 6.46
CA LYS A 21 13.32 0.74 7.90
C LYS A 21 12.44 -0.45 8.28
N GLN A 22 12.94 -1.30 9.19
CA GLN A 22 12.34 -2.61 9.47
C GLN A 22 10.88 -2.46 9.92
N ILE A 23 9.96 -3.09 9.19
CA ILE A 23 8.53 -3.02 9.47
C ILE A 23 8.26 -3.67 10.83
N SER A 24 7.62 -2.93 11.73
CA SER A 24 7.18 -3.47 13.02
C SER A 24 5.94 -4.33 12.83
N THR A 25 5.95 -5.51 13.45
CA THR A 25 4.81 -6.45 13.42
C THR A 25 3.52 -5.83 13.94
N ALA A 26 3.61 -4.92 14.92
CA ALA A 26 2.45 -4.23 15.47
C ALA A 26 1.71 -3.36 14.45
N ILE A 27 2.42 -2.73 13.51
CA ILE A 27 1.79 -1.86 12.50
C ILE A 27 1.12 -2.71 11.41
N LEU A 28 1.71 -3.85 11.04
CA LEU A 28 1.05 -4.80 10.14
C LEU A 28 -0.23 -5.40 10.78
N ILE A 29 -0.22 -5.61 12.10
CA ILE A 29 -1.44 -6.00 12.84
C ILE A 29 -2.48 -4.88 12.79
N LYS A 30 -2.12 -3.59 12.99
CA LYS A 30 -3.06 -2.47 12.78
C LYS A 30 -3.70 -2.49 11.39
N VAL A 31 -2.91 -2.70 10.32
CA VAL A 31 -3.41 -2.76 8.94
C VAL A 31 -4.40 -3.93 8.76
N LEU A 32 -4.07 -5.11 9.30
CA LEU A 32 -4.96 -6.27 9.27
C LEU A 32 -6.25 -6.03 10.05
N THR A 33 -6.19 -5.50 11.28
CA THR A 33 -7.38 -5.16 12.07
C THR A 33 -8.23 -4.09 11.37
N ASN A 34 -7.61 -3.08 10.77
CA ASN A 34 -8.32 -2.06 9.98
C ASN A 34 -9.05 -2.68 8.78
N TYR A 35 -8.40 -3.59 8.06
CA TYR A 35 -9.01 -4.33 6.96
C TYR A 35 -10.20 -5.19 7.41
N LEU A 36 -10.03 -5.95 8.51
CA LEU A 36 -11.08 -6.82 9.05
C LEU A 36 -12.29 -6.02 9.58
N GLN A 37 -12.06 -4.87 10.21
CA GLN A 37 -13.13 -3.96 10.65
C GLN A 37 -13.90 -3.34 9.48
N ILE A 38 -13.25 -3.07 8.35
CA ILE A 38 -13.93 -2.54 7.16
C ILE A 38 -14.69 -3.66 6.42
N ILE A 39 -14.08 -4.84 6.24
CA ILE A 39 -14.70 -5.92 5.46
C ILE A 39 -15.89 -6.59 6.18
N SER A 40 -15.94 -6.54 7.52
CA SER A 40 -17.09 -7.04 8.29
C SER A 40 -18.42 -6.34 7.97
N THR A 41 -18.37 -5.14 7.37
CA THR A 41 -19.55 -4.42 6.87
C THR A 41 -20.39 -5.25 5.89
N ILE A 42 -19.75 -6.14 5.10
CA ILE A 42 -20.40 -7.01 4.11
C ILE A 42 -21.43 -7.95 4.76
N PHE A 43 -21.23 -8.40 6.00
CA PHE A 43 -22.22 -9.23 6.69
C PHE A 43 -23.55 -8.49 6.97
N THR A 44 -23.61 -7.16 6.82
CA THR A 44 -24.86 -6.39 6.90
C THR A 44 -25.64 -6.30 5.58
N PHE A 45 -25.18 -6.94 4.51
CA PHE A 45 -25.78 -6.87 3.17
C PHE A 45 -26.83 -7.97 2.94
N LYS A 46 -27.31 -8.63 4.02
CA LYS A 46 -28.34 -9.69 3.97
C LYS A 46 -28.01 -10.77 2.93
N LEU A 47 -26.75 -11.22 2.93
CA LEU A 47 -26.21 -12.25 2.03
C LEU A 47 -26.32 -13.64 2.68
N GLU A 48 -26.47 -14.67 1.85
CA GLU A 48 -26.59 -16.08 2.28
C GLU A 48 -25.19 -16.69 2.52
N LEU A 49 -24.47 -16.12 3.48
CA LEU A 49 -23.11 -16.53 3.83
C LEU A 49 -23.08 -17.68 4.84
N PRO A 50 -22.17 -18.66 4.72
CA PRO A 50 -22.06 -19.76 5.66
C PRO A 50 -21.69 -19.24 7.06
N ILE A 51 -22.45 -19.69 8.07
CA ILE A 51 -22.43 -19.16 9.45
C ILE A 51 -21.01 -19.13 10.04
N SER A 52 -20.20 -20.17 9.80
CA SER A 52 -18.82 -20.26 10.30
C SER A 52 -17.91 -19.12 9.80
N LEU A 53 -18.15 -18.62 8.59
CA LEU A 53 -17.35 -17.53 8.00
C LEU A 53 -17.72 -16.17 8.62
N SER A 54 -19.01 -15.92 8.86
CA SER A 54 -19.46 -14.69 9.52
C SER A 54 -19.03 -14.65 10.99
N ALA A 55 -19.15 -15.78 11.71
CA ALA A 55 -18.67 -15.90 13.08
C ALA A 55 -17.16 -15.62 13.20
N ALA A 56 -16.33 -16.27 12.37
CA ALA A 56 -14.88 -16.14 12.42
C ALA A 56 -14.40 -14.69 12.20
N ILE A 57 -14.96 -13.97 11.22
CA ILE A 57 -14.57 -12.59 10.93
C ILE A 57 -15.15 -11.62 11.97
N ASN A 58 -16.39 -11.83 12.44
CA ASN A 58 -17.00 -10.98 13.46
C ASN A 58 -16.24 -11.07 14.80
N ILE A 59 -15.80 -12.25 15.24
CA ILE A 59 -14.94 -12.41 16.44
C ILE A 59 -13.63 -11.60 16.30
N CYS A 60 -13.04 -11.55 15.11
CA CYS A 60 -11.80 -10.82 14.86
C CYS A 60 -11.98 -9.29 14.73
N ALA A 61 -13.16 -8.84 14.28
CA ALA A 61 -13.46 -7.43 14.01
C ALA A 61 -14.16 -6.72 15.18
N SER A 62 -15.12 -7.41 15.82
CA SER A 62 -15.92 -6.94 16.95
C SER A 62 -16.13 -8.06 17.99
N PRO A 63 -15.14 -8.31 18.87
CA PRO A 63 -15.30 -9.28 19.96
C PRO A 63 -16.35 -8.85 21.00
N ILE A 64 -16.73 -7.57 21.02
CA ILE A 64 -17.79 -7.05 21.90
C ILE A 64 -19.15 -7.62 21.50
N ASP A 65 -19.50 -7.59 20.20
CA ASP A 65 -20.81 -8.05 19.73
C ASP A 65 -20.98 -9.56 19.99
N SER A 66 -19.93 -10.36 19.81
CA SER A 66 -19.94 -11.80 20.15
C SER A 66 -20.19 -12.07 21.63
N MET A 67 -19.70 -11.21 22.54
CA MET A 67 -19.92 -11.34 23.98
C MET A 67 -21.32 -10.87 24.40
N ALA A 68 -21.88 -9.87 23.72
CA ALA A 68 -23.21 -9.33 24.03
C ALA A 68 -24.32 -10.37 23.81
N TYR A 69 -24.31 -11.09 22.69
CA TYR A 69 -25.33 -12.11 22.39
C TYR A 69 -25.41 -13.24 23.43
N SER A 70 -24.29 -13.64 24.03
CA SER A 70 -24.29 -14.67 25.09
C SER A 70 -24.94 -14.19 26.40
N LEU A 71 -25.04 -12.88 26.60
CA LEU A 71 -25.62 -12.27 27.81
C LEU A 71 -27.06 -11.83 27.61
N ASP A 72 -27.46 -11.42 26.40
CA ASP A 72 -28.86 -11.14 26.06
C ASP A 72 -29.75 -12.36 26.41
N CYS A 73 -29.28 -13.59 26.16
CA CYS A 73 -29.97 -14.84 26.56
C CYS A 73 -30.08 -15.08 28.08
N TYR A 74 -29.24 -14.43 28.90
CA TYR A 74 -29.26 -14.55 30.37
C TYR A 74 -30.05 -13.41 31.03
N LEU A 75 -29.98 -12.21 30.47
CA LEU A 75 -30.57 -11.00 31.04
C LEU A 75 -32.09 -10.90 30.87
N VAL A 76 -32.64 -11.55 29.83
CA VAL A 76 -34.09 -11.64 29.56
C VAL A 76 -34.90 -12.23 30.72
N THR A 77 -34.28 -12.96 31.65
CA THR A 77 -34.95 -13.58 32.81
C THR A 77 -34.81 -12.79 34.12
N LEU A 78 -34.12 -11.64 34.13
CA LEU A 78 -33.66 -10.99 35.38
C LEU A 78 -33.97 -9.48 35.52
N VAL A 79 -34.29 -8.75 34.44
CA VAL A 79 -34.33 -7.27 34.46
C VAL A 79 -35.42 -6.68 33.56
N ASP A 80 -36.35 -5.90 34.14
CA ASP A 80 -37.39 -5.14 33.40
C ASP A 80 -36.89 -3.81 32.78
N VAL A 81 -35.72 -3.31 33.17
CA VAL A 81 -35.08 -2.15 32.51
C VAL A 81 -34.81 -2.53 31.05
N LEU A 82 -35.19 -1.67 30.10
CA LEU A 82 -35.05 -1.91 28.65
C LEU A 82 -33.67 -2.52 28.32
N ILE A 83 -33.68 -3.80 27.95
CA ILE A 83 -32.49 -4.67 27.88
C ILE A 83 -31.42 -4.09 26.93
N ILE A 84 -31.86 -3.37 25.89
CA ILE A 84 -31.01 -2.64 24.95
C ILE A 84 -30.02 -1.67 25.61
N TYR A 85 -30.40 -1.00 26.71
CA TYR A 85 -29.55 -0.06 27.45
C TYR A 85 -28.62 -0.77 28.41
N PHE A 86 -29.13 -1.77 29.14
CA PHE A 86 -28.29 -2.61 29.99
C PHE A 86 -27.15 -3.24 29.17
N ARG A 87 -27.42 -3.71 27.96
CA ARG A 87 -26.43 -4.29 27.07
C ARG A 87 -25.32 -3.31 26.68
N ILE A 88 -25.62 -2.02 26.48
CA ILE A 88 -24.58 -0.99 26.24
C ILE A 88 -23.82 -0.65 27.54
N ILE A 89 -24.51 -0.54 28.68
CA ILE A 89 -23.85 -0.34 29.98
C ILE A 89 -22.88 -1.50 30.26
N TRP A 90 -23.27 -2.75 29.96
CA TRP A 90 -22.41 -3.91 30.06
C TRP A 90 -21.25 -3.89 29.05
N SER A 91 -21.50 -3.48 27.81
CA SER A 91 -20.48 -3.27 26.77
C SER A 91 -19.38 -2.29 27.24
N LEU A 92 -19.77 -1.22 27.93
CA LEU A 92 -18.85 -0.27 28.58
C LEU A 92 -18.14 -0.89 29.79
N ILE A 93 -18.83 -1.65 30.64
CA ILE A 93 -18.22 -2.38 31.77
C ILE A 93 -17.15 -3.37 31.27
N MET A 94 -17.38 -4.05 30.13
CA MET A 94 -16.39 -4.93 29.51
C MET A 94 -15.21 -4.16 28.90
N ALA A 95 -15.46 -3.01 28.26
CA ALA A 95 -14.38 -2.13 27.81
C ALA A 95 -13.50 -1.65 28.98
N LEU A 96 -14.13 -1.32 30.12
CA LEU A 96 -13.44 -0.94 31.35
C LEU A 96 -12.75 -2.12 32.04
N SER A 97 -13.30 -3.32 32.00
CA SER A 97 -12.66 -4.51 32.61
C SER A 97 -11.37 -4.87 31.86
N TYR A 98 -11.32 -4.73 30.52
CA TYR A 98 -10.08 -4.82 29.76
C TYR A 98 -9.05 -3.75 30.17
N CYS A 99 -9.47 -2.50 30.45
CA CYS A 99 -8.58 -1.47 31.01
C CYS A 99 -8.02 -1.91 32.37
N VAL A 100 -8.87 -2.36 33.30
CA VAL A 100 -8.50 -2.76 34.67
C VAL A 100 -7.57 -3.97 34.65
N ILE A 101 -7.86 -5.00 33.86
CA ILE A 101 -7.01 -6.20 33.73
C ILE A 101 -5.63 -5.81 33.17
N PHE A 102 -5.58 -4.98 32.12
CA PHE A 102 -4.29 -4.57 31.55
C PHE A 102 -3.47 -3.72 32.54
N ILE A 103 -4.10 -2.76 33.22
CA ILE A 103 -3.43 -1.91 34.22
C ILE A 103 -2.96 -2.76 35.40
N GLY A 104 -3.80 -3.67 35.90
CA GLY A 104 -3.46 -4.60 36.99
C GLY A 104 -2.29 -5.51 36.65
N LEU A 105 -2.25 -6.11 35.45
CA LEU A 105 -1.10 -6.88 34.97
C LEU A 105 0.18 -6.01 34.87
N GLY A 106 0.05 -4.75 34.45
CA GLY A 106 1.17 -3.81 34.44
C GLY A 106 1.68 -3.44 35.84
N VAL A 107 0.79 -3.23 36.80
CA VAL A 107 1.13 -2.99 38.22
C VAL A 107 1.78 -4.23 38.84
N LEU A 108 1.25 -5.43 38.57
CA LEU A 108 1.84 -6.70 39.02
C LEU A 108 3.24 -6.90 38.44
N ALA A 109 3.46 -6.61 37.16
CA ALA A 109 4.78 -6.67 36.54
C ALA A 109 5.79 -5.67 37.13
N ILE A 110 5.32 -4.52 37.65
CA ILE A 110 6.16 -3.58 38.41
C ILE A 110 6.44 -4.09 39.83
N ALA A 111 5.45 -4.63 40.52
CA ALA A 111 5.60 -5.21 41.86
C ALA A 111 6.60 -6.39 41.88
N VAL A 112 6.54 -7.25 40.86
CA VAL A 112 7.46 -8.38 40.63
C VAL A 112 8.80 -7.91 39.99
N LYS A 113 9.02 -6.59 39.82
CA LYS A 113 10.23 -5.96 39.28
C LYS A 113 10.63 -6.42 37.86
N LEU A 114 9.68 -6.95 37.09
CA LEU A 114 9.85 -7.30 35.68
C LEU A 114 9.94 -6.06 34.77
N ILE A 115 9.34 -4.94 35.19
CA ILE A 115 9.26 -3.68 34.44
C ILE A 115 9.52 -2.50 35.38
N ASN A 116 10.31 -1.52 34.95
CA ASN A 116 10.53 -0.28 35.70
C ASN A 116 9.24 0.56 35.74
N HIS A 117 8.91 1.11 36.91
CA HIS A 117 7.77 2.01 37.10
C HIS A 117 7.82 3.21 36.15
N ASN A 118 6.84 3.32 35.25
CA ASN A 118 6.76 4.38 34.24
C ASN A 118 5.35 4.45 33.62
N PHE A 119 4.54 5.44 34.03
CA PHE A 119 3.16 5.69 33.58
C PHE A 119 2.92 5.66 32.05
N THR A 120 3.97 5.79 31.22
CA THR A 120 3.89 5.60 29.77
C THR A 120 3.09 4.36 29.34
N TYR A 121 3.27 3.19 29.99
CA TYR A 121 2.63 1.95 29.50
C TYR A 121 1.10 2.03 29.62
N ILE A 122 0.59 2.70 30.66
CA ILE A 122 -0.84 2.93 30.85
C ILE A 122 -1.38 3.77 29.69
N ASN A 123 -0.74 4.91 29.40
CA ASN A 123 -1.18 5.83 28.35
C ASN A 123 -1.18 5.16 26.96
N ILE A 124 -0.13 4.41 26.60
CA ILE A 124 -0.09 3.67 25.33
C ILE A 124 -1.26 2.68 25.25
N SER A 125 -1.50 1.90 26.30
CA SER A 125 -2.52 0.86 26.29
C SER A 125 -3.95 1.39 26.33
N LEU A 126 -4.21 2.50 27.03
CA LEU A 126 -5.50 3.19 26.98
C LEU A 126 -5.79 3.73 25.56
N ILE A 127 -4.79 4.32 24.89
CA ILE A 127 -4.92 4.80 23.50
C ILE A 127 -5.16 3.61 22.54
N TYR A 128 -4.41 2.51 22.69
CA TYR A 128 -4.60 1.28 21.91
C TYR A 128 -6.01 0.71 22.09
N LEU A 129 -6.46 0.55 23.33
CA LEU A 129 -7.72 -0.09 23.67
C LEU A 129 -8.92 0.76 23.27
N PHE A 130 -8.82 2.10 23.40
CA PHE A 130 -9.79 3.03 22.80
C PHE A 130 -9.88 2.82 21.29
N ILE A 131 -8.78 2.94 20.54
CA ILE A 131 -8.78 2.82 19.06
C ILE A 131 -9.23 1.43 18.58
N TYR A 132 -9.11 0.39 19.41
CA TYR A 132 -9.61 -0.95 19.12
C TYR A 132 -11.12 -1.11 19.37
N LEU A 133 -11.64 -0.62 20.50
CA LEU A 133 -13.04 -0.83 20.93
C LEU A 133 -14.01 0.27 20.45
N GLN A 134 -13.54 1.50 20.26
CA GLN A 134 -14.34 2.68 19.88
C GLN A 134 -15.26 2.43 18.66
N PRO A 135 -14.83 1.79 17.55
CA PRO A 135 -15.71 1.53 16.40
C PRO A 135 -16.97 0.72 16.74
N ASN A 136 -16.87 -0.21 17.69
CA ASN A 136 -17.94 -1.12 18.06
C ASN A 136 -18.92 -0.42 19.02
N LEU A 137 -18.40 0.34 20.00
CA LEU A 137 -19.21 1.15 20.91
C LEU A 137 -20.03 2.21 20.15
N ILE A 138 -19.39 2.94 19.23
CA ILE A 138 -20.06 3.90 18.35
C ILE A 138 -21.12 3.19 17.49
N GLY A 139 -20.81 2.02 16.94
CA GLY A 139 -21.76 1.22 16.16
C GLY A 139 -22.99 0.76 16.95
N GLN A 140 -22.81 0.38 18.23
CA GLN A 140 -23.93 0.00 19.10
C GLN A 140 -24.81 1.22 19.44
N LEU A 141 -24.21 2.34 19.82
CA LEU A 141 -24.93 3.58 20.17
C LEU A 141 -25.72 4.16 18.98
N ILE A 142 -25.10 4.30 17.81
CA ILE A 142 -25.80 4.76 16.59
C ILE A 142 -26.97 3.82 16.26
N SER A 143 -26.88 2.52 16.57
CA SER A 143 -27.97 1.57 16.33
C SER A 143 -29.14 1.65 17.32
N LEU A 144 -28.99 2.33 18.47
CA LEU A 144 -30.12 2.74 19.32
C LEU A 144 -30.75 4.04 18.83
N VAL A 145 -29.92 5.04 18.51
CA VAL A 145 -30.38 6.36 18.02
C VAL A 145 -30.98 6.29 16.60
N SER A 146 -30.75 5.21 15.85
CA SER A 146 -31.37 5.00 14.53
C SER A 146 -32.65 4.18 14.64
N TYR A 147 -33.67 4.56 13.85
CA TYR A 147 -34.91 3.81 13.69
C TYR A 147 -34.95 2.96 12.42
N ARG A 148 -36.00 2.14 12.29
CA ARG A 148 -36.48 1.54 11.04
C ARG A 148 -38.00 1.67 10.96
N LYS A 149 -38.54 1.81 9.77
CA LYS A 149 -39.99 1.91 9.52
C LYS A 149 -40.55 0.55 9.09
N ILE A 150 -41.54 0.02 9.79
CA ILE A 150 -42.20 -1.26 9.50
C ILE A 150 -43.70 -1.10 9.70
N SER A 151 -44.50 -1.37 8.66
CA SER A 151 -45.97 -1.21 8.68
C SER A 151 -46.41 0.15 9.25
N ASP A 152 -45.85 1.20 8.65
CA ASP A 152 -45.92 2.61 9.03
C ASP A 152 -45.31 3.04 10.39
N GLU A 153 -44.97 2.10 11.26
CA GLU A 153 -44.52 2.33 12.63
C GLU A 153 -42.99 2.39 12.78
N LEU A 154 -42.50 3.09 13.81
CA LEU A 154 -41.06 3.31 14.04
C LEU A 154 -40.49 2.40 15.15
N TRP A 155 -39.49 1.59 14.78
CA TRP A 155 -38.87 0.59 15.65
C TRP A 155 -37.37 0.84 15.80
N ILE A 156 -36.79 0.49 16.94
CA ILE A 156 -35.36 0.73 17.22
C ILE A 156 -34.50 -0.16 16.31
N SER A 157 -33.54 0.43 15.58
CA SER A 157 -32.79 -0.28 14.53
C SER A 157 -31.93 -1.44 15.05
N SER A 158 -31.50 -1.38 16.32
CA SER A 158 -30.82 -2.48 17.00
C SER A 158 -31.74 -3.62 17.46
N ASN A 159 -33.01 -3.36 17.77
CA ASN A 159 -33.92 -4.38 18.28
C ASN A 159 -35.39 -3.99 18.01
N VAL A 160 -35.99 -4.69 17.07
CA VAL A 160 -37.36 -4.45 16.57
C VAL A 160 -38.44 -4.85 17.59
N ALA A 161 -38.08 -5.45 18.74
CA ALA A 161 -39.03 -5.65 19.85
C ALA A 161 -39.46 -4.33 20.54
N TYR A 162 -38.76 -3.22 20.30
CA TYR A 162 -38.96 -1.96 21.01
C TYR A 162 -39.30 -0.79 20.08
N ARG A 163 -40.26 0.04 20.51
CA ARG A 163 -40.76 1.23 19.80
C ARG A 163 -39.83 2.43 19.97
N TYR A 164 -39.57 3.11 18.85
CA TYR A 164 -38.71 4.30 18.79
C TYR A 164 -39.47 5.58 19.18
N ASP A 165 -40.78 5.62 18.95
CA ASP A 165 -41.66 6.76 19.22
C ASP A 165 -42.01 6.97 20.72
N THR A 166 -41.41 6.20 21.63
CA THR A 166 -41.70 6.29 23.07
C THR A 166 -40.93 7.41 23.77
N SER A 167 -41.61 8.14 24.67
CA SER A 167 -41.01 9.21 25.48
C SER A 167 -39.82 8.71 26.33
N SER A 168 -39.91 7.49 26.87
CA SER A 168 -38.81 6.84 27.60
C SER A 168 -37.57 6.66 26.72
N HIS A 169 -37.72 6.18 25.47
CA HIS A 169 -36.59 6.01 24.55
C HIS A 169 -35.95 7.36 24.19
N LEU A 170 -36.76 8.38 23.93
CA LEU A 170 -36.29 9.74 23.64
C LEU A 170 -35.51 10.35 24.82
N ILE A 171 -35.95 10.14 26.06
CA ILE A 171 -35.21 10.58 27.27
C ILE A 171 -33.84 9.90 27.33
N TRP A 172 -33.76 8.58 27.14
CA TRP A 172 -32.48 7.86 27.13
C TRP A 172 -31.56 8.28 25.98
N ILE A 173 -32.09 8.54 24.77
CA ILE A 173 -31.32 9.07 23.66
C ILE A 173 -30.63 10.39 24.04
N ILE A 174 -31.38 11.32 24.66
CA ILE A 174 -30.89 12.66 24.99
C ILE A 174 -29.95 12.65 26.22
N THR A 175 -30.23 11.82 27.23
CA THR A 175 -29.44 11.81 28.48
C THR A 175 -28.24 10.86 28.47
N PHE A 176 -28.25 9.83 27.63
CA PHE A 176 -27.22 8.78 27.61
C PHE A 176 -26.56 8.61 26.23
N ASP A 177 -27.32 8.30 25.18
CA ASP A 177 -26.72 7.91 23.90
C ASP A 177 -26.01 9.08 23.19
N ILE A 178 -26.66 10.24 23.08
CA ILE A 178 -26.09 11.43 22.42
C ILE A 178 -24.87 11.99 23.17
N PRO A 179 -24.89 12.19 24.50
CA PRO A 179 -23.71 12.62 25.25
C PRO A 179 -22.53 11.64 25.13
N LEU A 180 -22.79 10.34 25.15
CA LEU A 180 -21.74 9.32 25.01
C LEU A 180 -21.17 9.26 23.59
N LEU A 181 -22.01 9.42 22.55
CA LEU A 181 -21.55 9.58 21.17
C LEU A 181 -20.69 10.84 20.99
N LEU A 182 -21.09 11.97 21.57
CA LEU A 182 -20.30 13.21 21.54
C LEU A 182 -18.91 13.01 22.18
N ILE A 183 -18.85 12.27 23.29
CA ILE A 183 -17.59 11.90 23.97
C ILE A 183 -16.72 10.99 23.09
N LEU A 184 -17.29 9.93 22.53
CA LEU A 184 -16.56 8.89 21.81
C LEU A 184 -16.13 9.29 20.39
N CYS A 185 -16.97 10.02 19.64
CA CYS A 185 -16.68 10.42 18.25
C CYS A 185 -15.88 11.73 18.18
N ILE A 186 -16.16 12.71 19.06
CA ILE A 186 -15.62 14.07 18.91
C ILE A 186 -14.60 14.39 20.00
N ILE A 187 -14.97 14.28 21.28
CA ILE A 187 -14.13 14.79 22.38
C ILE A 187 -12.82 13.98 22.48
N ILE A 188 -12.88 12.65 22.58
CA ILE A 188 -11.66 11.84 22.74
C ILE A 188 -10.75 11.91 21.50
N PRO A 189 -11.24 11.74 20.24
CA PRO A 189 -10.38 11.88 19.06
C PRO A 189 -9.74 13.27 18.93
N THR A 190 -10.45 14.33 19.33
CA THR A 190 -9.88 15.70 19.37
C THR A 190 -8.80 15.85 20.43
N ILE A 191 -8.97 15.27 21.63
CA ILE A 191 -7.93 15.25 22.68
C ILE A 191 -6.68 14.50 22.20
N LEU A 192 -6.85 13.35 21.56
CA LEU A 192 -5.74 12.56 21.00
C LEU A 192 -4.99 13.35 19.92
N TRP A 193 -5.72 13.96 18.98
CA TRP A 193 -5.15 14.80 17.93
C TRP A 193 -4.39 16.01 18.50
N TYR A 194 -5.00 16.75 19.43
CA TYR A 194 -4.38 17.91 20.07
C TYR A 194 -3.13 17.52 20.88
N GLY A 195 -3.15 16.35 21.52
CA GLY A 195 -1.98 15.78 22.22
C GLY A 195 -0.77 15.59 21.31
N VAL A 196 -0.97 15.10 20.07
CA VAL A 196 0.11 15.00 19.07
C VAL A 196 0.45 16.38 18.49
N TYR A 197 -0.55 17.19 18.11
CA TYR A 197 -0.36 18.52 17.52
C TYR A 197 0.47 19.45 18.40
N LYS A 198 0.16 19.54 19.71
CA LYS A 198 0.90 20.34 20.70
C LYS A 198 2.38 19.92 20.79
N ASN A 199 2.69 18.68 20.42
CA ASN A 199 4.04 18.11 20.43
C ASN A 199 4.68 17.97 19.03
N ARG A 200 4.10 18.52 17.96
CA ARG A 200 4.55 18.34 16.56
C ARG A 200 6.03 18.68 16.31
N TYR A 201 6.58 19.68 16.99
CA TYR A 201 8.00 20.06 16.91
C TYR A 201 8.94 19.23 17.81
N LYS A 202 8.42 18.26 18.57
CA LYS A 202 9.14 17.47 19.59
C LYS A 202 8.84 15.96 19.47
N LEU A 203 8.31 15.51 18.32
CA LEU A 203 7.89 14.13 18.06
C LEU A 203 9.01 13.09 18.17
N GLU A 204 10.27 13.46 17.95
CA GLU A 204 11.39 12.52 18.06
C GLU A 204 11.92 12.34 19.49
N LYS A 205 11.56 13.25 20.42
CA LYS A 205 11.99 13.17 21.83
C LYS A 205 11.44 11.91 22.50
N THR A 206 12.29 11.23 23.27
CA THR A 206 11.97 9.95 23.91
C THR A 206 10.71 9.98 24.77
N VAL A 207 10.41 11.10 25.43
CA VAL A 207 9.17 11.27 26.22
C VAL A 207 7.94 11.32 25.31
N THR A 208 7.93 12.21 24.30
CA THR A 208 6.84 12.31 23.32
C THR A 208 6.57 10.97 22.62
N ARG A 209 7.63 10.31 22.15
CA ARG A 209 7.57 9.02 21.46
C ARG A 209 7.15 7.87 22.36
N LYS A 210 7.32 8.01 23.67
CA LYS A 210 6.77 7.12 24.68
C LYS A 210 5.26 7.37 24.84
N THR A 211 4.85 8.59 25.22
CA THR A 211 3.44 8.89 25.55
C THR A 211 2.49 8.81 24.36
N TRP A 212 2.87 9.39 23.22
CA TRP A 212 1.98 9.61 22.06
C TRP A 212 2.36 8.75 20.85
N GLY A 213 3.46 8.01 20.91
CA GLY A 213 4.05 7.30 19.76
C GLY A 213 3.11 6.34 19.05
N TYR A 214 2.12 5.77 19.75
CA TYR A 214 1.10 4.91 19.13
C TYR A 214 0.33 5.58 17.99
N LEU A 215 0.16 6.91 18.03
CA LEU A 215 -0.62 7.66 17.05
C LEU A 215 0.18 8.09 15.81
N TYR A 216 1.51 8.09 15.86
CA TYR A 216 2.34 8.70 14.80
C TYR A 216 3.65 7.99 14.44
N HIS A 217 4.11 6.97 15.17
CA HIS A 217 5.48 6.45 15.00
C HIS A 217 5.75 5.75 13.65
N GLU A 218 4.70 5.23 13.03
CA GLU A 218 4.68 4.64 11.69
C GLU A 218 4.54 5.66 10.56
N TYR A 219 4.04 6.86 10.85
CA TYR A 219 3.72 7.88 9.85
C TYR A 219 4.88 8.86 9.61
N THR A 220 4.85 9.52 8.45
CA THR A 220 5.82 10.57 8.10
C THR A 220 5.64 11.80 9.00
N GLN A 221 6.69 12.63 9.14
CA GLN A 221 6.59 13.88 9.90
C GLN A 221 5.56 14.87 9.30
N THR A 222 5.18 14.71 8.03
CA THR A 222 4.11 15.47 7.36
C THR A 222 2.71 14.90 7.59
N ALA A 223 2.58 13.62 7.97
CA ALA A 223 1.31 12.91 8.16
C ALA A 223 1.10 12.40 9.61
N TYR A 224 1.69 13.06 10.62
CA TYR A 224 1.63 12.66 12.03
C TYR A 224 0.20 12.53 12.61
N TYR A 225 -0.79 13.13 11.95
CA TYR A 225 -2.21 13.15 12.33
C TYR A 225 -3.03 12.02 11.69
N TRP A 226 -2.40 11.11 10.93
CA TRP A 226 -3.12 10.13 10.09
C TRP A 226 -3.97 9.11 10.88
N GLU A 227 -3.60 8.77 12.11
CA GLU A 227 -4.44 7.89 12.94
C GLU A 227 -5.79 8.55 13.27
N THR A 228 -5.82 9.87 13.50
CA THR A 228 -7.06 10.62 13.68
C THR A 228 -7.92 10.64 12.41
N VAL A 229 -7.29 10.77 11.23
CA VAL A 229 -8.01 10.67 9.94
C VAL A 229 -8.69 9.31 9.81
N LYS A 230 -8.02 8.22 10.19
CA LYS A 230 -8.60 6.87 10.19
C LYS A 230 -9.76 6.68 11.17
N ILE A 231 -9.75 7.37 12.31
CA ILE A 231 -10.84 7.31 13.30
C ILE A 231 -12.12 7.91 12.69
N PHE A 232 -12.10 9.19 12.32
CA PHE A 232 -13.24 9.86 11.67
C PHE A 232 -13.68 9.15 10.38
N TYR A 233 -12.71 8.61 9.63
CA TYR A 233 -13.01 7.85 8.42
C TYR A 233 -13.84 6.56 8.69
N LYS A 234 -13.55 5.82 9.78
CA LYS A 234 -14.36 4.68 10.19
C LYS A 234 -15.75 5.09 10.68
N GLU A 235 -15.84 6.21 11.40
CA GLU A 235 -17.12 6.74 11.90
C GLU A 235 -18.09 7.04 10.75
N LEU A 236 -17.60 7.60 9.63
CA LEU A 236 -18.38 7.78 8.40
C LEU A 236 -18.90 6.46 7.81
N ILE A 237 -18.07 5.39 7.78
CA ILE A 237 -18.52 4.05 7.35
C ILE A 237 -19.63 3.53 8.28
N ILE A 238 -19.46 3.68 9.60
CA ILE A 238 -20.40 3.17 10.61
C ILE A 238 -21.75 3.89 10.50
N LEU A 239 -21.73 5.22 10.33
CA LEU A 239 -22.93 6.02 10.08
C LEU A 239 -23.68 5.54 8.83
N ALA A 240 -23.00 5.43 7.68
CA ALA A 240 -23.64 4.94 6.45
C ALA A 240 -24.14 3.50 6.55
N ARG A 241 -23.40 2.61 7.25
CA ARG A 241 -23.77 1.22 7.51
C ARG A 241 -25.11 1.09 8.25
N ILE A 242 -25.33 1.95 9.25
CA ILE A 242 -26.48 1.83 10.17
C ILE A 242 -27.68 2.64 9.69
N TYR A 243 -27.47 3.88 9.23
CA TYR A 243 -28.57 4.73 8.77
C TYR A 243 -29.27 4.15 7.53
N TYR A 244 -28.50 3.60 6.58
CA TYR A 244 -29.04 2.95 5.37
C TYR A 244 -29.10 1.42 5.51
N VAL A 245 -29.36 0.90 6.72
CA VAL A 245 -29.31 -0.54 7.01
C VAL A 245 -30.17 -1.37 6.05
N ASP A 246 -31.37 -0.90 5.72
CA ASP A 246 -32.32 -1.57 4.80
C ASP A 246 -32.20 -1.12 3.34
N HIS A 247 -31.67 0.07 3.06
CA HIS A 247 -31.37 0.55 1.69
C HIS A 247 -29.97 0.13 1.23
N ILE A 248 -29.79 -1.18 0.99
CA ILE A 248 -28.48 -1.80 0.76
C ILE A 248 -27.67 -1.16 -0.38
N THR A 249 -28.30 -0.79 -1.50
CA THR A 249 -27.61 -0.11 -2.61
C THR A 249 -27.08 1.28 -2.21
N VAL A 250 -27.86 2.07 -1.46
CA VAL A 250 -27.45 3.40 -0.99
C VAL A 250 -26.32 3.29 0.04
N LYS A 251 -26.44 2.34 0.98
CA LYS A 251 -25.39 1.96 1.93
C LYS A 251 -24.08 1.60 1.21
N ALA A 252 -24.15 0.77 0.18
CA ALA A 252 -23.00 0.36 -0.61
C ALA A 252 -22.34 1.54 -1.32
N SER A 253 -23.12 2.38 -2.01
CA SER A 253 -22.62 3.55 -2.73
C SER A 253 -21.91 4.55 -1.80
N LEU A 254 -22.49 4.85 -0.63
CA LEU A 254 -21.87 5.78 0.32
C LEU A 254 -20.57 5.23 0.92
N ILE A 255 -20.55 3.96 1.36
CA ILE A 255 -19.32 3.34 1.89
C ILE A 255 -18.26 3.22 0.79
N PHE A 256 -18.64 2.97 -0.47
CA PHE A 256 -17.73 3.00 -1.61
C PHE A 256 -17.15 4.40 -1.86
N ILE A 257 -17.98 5.45 -1.86
CA ILE A 257 -17.55 6.85 -2.02
C ILE A 257 -16.54 7.23 -0.91
N PHE A 258 -16.83 6.85 0.33
CA PHE A 258 -15.91 7.04 1.46
C PHE A 258 -14.58 6.28 1.25
N LEU A 259 -14.61 5.00 0.90
CA LEU A 259 -13.39 4.20 0.65
C LEU A 259 -12.58 4.76 -0.51
N PHE A 260 -13.24 5.20 -1.58
CA PHE A 260 -12.60 5.82 -2.74
C PHE A 260 -11.94 7.15 -2.39
N LEU A 261 -12.62 8.02 -1.63
CA LEU A 261 -12.05 9.30 -1.19
C LEU A 261 -10.84 9.09 -0.26
N TYR A 262 -10.94 8.21 0.74
CA TYR A 262 -9.80 7.86 1.60
C TYR A 262 -8.65 7.24 0.78
N SER A 263 -8.95 6.38 -0.19
CA SER A 263 -7.98 5.78 -1.12
C SER A 263 -7.23 6.82 -1.95
N LEU A 264 -7.90 7.88 -2.43
CA LEU A 264 -7.26 8.97 -3.16
C LEU A 264 -6.36 9.82 -2.26
N ILE A 265 -6.84 10.19 -1.05
CA ILE A 265 -6.08 11.01 -0.11
C ILE A 265 -4.85 10.24 0.40
N ALA A 266 -5.00 8.96 0.74
CA ALA A 266 -3.91 8.07 1.15
C ALA A 266 -2.82 7.97 0.07
N LYS A 267 -3.22 7.72 -1.19
CA LYS A 267 -2.31 7.63 -2.34
C LYS A 267 -1.58 8.94 -2.65
N LYS A 268 -2.20 10.10 -2.38
CA LYS A 268 -1.58 11.42 -2.54
C LYS A 268 -0.55 11.69 -1.44
N ILE A 269 -0.87 11.37 -0.18
CA ILE A 269 -0.05 11.72 0.99
C ILE A 269 1.05 10.70 1.30
N ASN A 270 0.84 9.41 0.98
CA ASN A 270 1.75 8.30 1.31
C ASN A 270 2.13 8.30 2.81
N PRO A 271 1.13 8.19 3.71
CA PRO A 271 1.25 8.57 5.12
C PRO A 271 2.30 7.76 5.89
N TYR A 272 2.53 6.49 5.55
CA TYR A 272 3.49 5.64 6.27
C TYR A 272 4.94 5.91 5.83
N MET A 273 5.89 5.85 6.77
CA MET A 273 7.33 5.97 6.48
C MET A 273 7.91 4.81 5.65
N ASN A 274 7.15 3.74 5.41
CA ASN A 274 7.61 2.60 4.62
C ASN A 274 6.67 2.37 3.44
N LYS A 275 7.23 2.45 2.21
CA LYS A 275 6.45 2.28 0.98
C LYS A 275 5.67 0.96 0.95
N GLN A 276 6.26 -0.16 1.39
CA GLN A 276 5.57 -1.47 1.39
C GLN A 276 4.33 -1.48 2.29
N LEU A 277 4.23 -0.55 3.25
CA LEU A 277 3.08 -0.40 4.12
C LEU A 277 2.02 0.55 3.53
N ASN A 278 2.44 1.62 2.83
CA ASN A 278 1.53 2.41 1.97
C ASN A 278 0.90 1.50 0.89
N ASP A 279 1.73 0.71 0.19
CA ASP A 279 1.29 -0.21 -0.87
C ASP A 279 0.23 -1.21 -0.31
N LEU A 280 0.48 -1.82 0.85
CA LEU A 280 -0.45 -2.78 1.48
C LEU A 280 -1.75 -2.14 1.99
N ASP A 281 -1.70 -0.96 2.62
CA ASP A 281 -2.90 -0.24 3.08
C ASP A 281 -3.76 0.16 1.88
N GLN A 282 -3.13 0.69 0.82
CA GLN A 282 -3.79 1.07 -0.43
C GLN A 282 -4.49 -0.11 -1.12
N GLU A 283 -3.80 -1.25 -1.25
CA GLU A 283 -4.39 -2.48 -1.79
C GLU A 283 -5.56 -2.97 -0.93
N SER A 284 -5.42 -2.93 0.40
CA SER A 284 -6.49 -3.32 1.34
C SER A 284 -7.74 -2.45 1.18
N ILE A 285 -7.60 -1.12 1.08
CA ILE A 285 -8.74 -0.19 0.88
C ILE A 285 -9.44 -0.48 -0.45
N ILE A 286 -8.66 -0.68 -1.53
CA ILE A 286 -9.20 -0.97 -2.88
C ILE A 286 -9.96 -2.29 -2.89
N ILE A 287 -9.43 -3.34 -2.24
CA ILE A 287 -10.10 -4.65 -2.16
C ILE A 287 -11.36 -4.57 -1.32
N CYS A 288 -11.39 -3.81 -0.21
CA CYS A 288 -12.63 -3.53 0.51
C CYS A 288 -13.66 -2.81 -0.37
N ALA A 289 -13.26 -1.78 -1.12
CA ALA A 289 -14.16 -1.01 -1.99
C ALA A 289 -14.79 -1.88 -3.10
N ILE A 290 -13.97 -2.69 -3.78
CA ILE A 290 -14.45 -3.66 -4.78
C ILE A 290 -15.39 -4.67 -4.14
N SER A 291 -15.05 -5.19 -2.96
CA SER A 291 -15.86 -6.21 -2.27
C SER A 291 -17.23 -5.69 -1.81
N ILE A 292 -17.34 -4.41 -1.46
CA ILE A 292 -18.62 -3.78 -1.10
C ILE A 292 -19.51 -3.57 -2.33
N VAL A 293 -18.93 -3.21 -3.49
CA VAL A 293 -19.68 -3.17 -4.76
C VAL A 293 -20.15 -4.58 -5.14
N LEU A 294 -19.26 -5.59 -5.09
CA LEU A 294 -19.62 -6.98 -5.34
C LEU A 294 -20.73 -7.47 -4.40
N ALA A 295 -20.63 -7.17 -3.09
CA ALA A 295 -21.66 -7.53 -2.11
C ALA A 295 -23.02 -6.89 -2.40
N SER A 296 -23.05 -5.63 -2.88
CA SER A 296 -24.30 -4.97 -3.27
C SER A 296 -24.90 -5.59 -4.52
N SER A 297 -24.10 -5.81 -5.56
CA SER A 297 -24.59 -6.41 -6.81
C SER A 297 -25.01 -7.87 -6.62
N LEU A 298 -24.34 -8.60 -5.74
CA LEU A 298 -24.68 -9.96 -5.33
C LEU A 298 -26.03 -10.00 -4.60
N HIS A 299 -26.30 -9.08 -3.67
CA HIS A 299 -27.61 -8.97 -3.02
C HIS A 299 -28.74 -8.70 -4.04
N SER A 300 -28.52 -7.77 -4.99
CA SER A 300 -29.49 -7.52 -6.06
C SER A 300 -29.68 -8.72 -7.01
N ALA A 301 -28.62 -9.50 -7.27
CA ALA A 301 -28.70 -10.73 -8.05
C ALA A 301 -29.50 -11.82 -7.31
N GLN A 302 -29.32 -11.96 -5.99
CA GLN A 302 -30.13 -12.86 -5.14
C GLN A 302 -31.60 -12.45 -5.14
N GLN A 303 -31.93 -11.16 -4.93
CA GLN A 303 -33.31 -10.66 -5.03
C GLN A 303 -33.96 -10.91 -6.41
N SER A 304 -33.14 -11.01 -7.47
CA SER A 304 -33.58 -11.25 -8.84
C SER A 304 -33.49 -12.73 -9.27
N ASN A 305 -33.10 -13.64 -8.36
CA ASN A 305 -32.84 -15.07 -8.62
C ASN A 305 -31.85 -15.37 -9.77
N LEU A 306 -30.89 -14.47 -10.02
CA LEU A 306 -29.92 -14.57 -11.12
C LEU A 306 -28.73 -15.50 -10.77
N ASN A 307 -29.03 -16.80 -10.63
CA ASN A 307 -28.09 -17.84 -10.19
C ASN A 307 -26.78 -17.90 -11.00
N GLU A 308 -26.82 -17.57 -12.29
CA GLU A 308 -25.65 -17.49 -13.18
C GLU A 308 -24.63 -16.42 -12.75
N ILE A 309 -25.08 -15.34 -12.09
CA ILE A 309 -24.25 -14.22 -11.64
C ILE A 309 -23.81 -14.42 -10.18
N ILE A 310 -24.68 -15.00 -9.35
CA ILE A 310 -24.48 -15.20 -7.91
C ILE A 310 -23.19 -15.98 -7.62
N TRP A 311 -23.00 -17.14 -8.25
CA TRP A 311 -21.83 -18.00 -7.99
C TRP A 311 -20.49 -17.37 -8.41
N PRO A 312 -20.33 -16.82 -9.64
CA PRO A 312 -19.12 -16.08 -10.00
C PRO A 312 -18.80 -14.92 -9.06
N PHE A 313 -19.81 -14.15 -8.62
CA PHE A 313 -19.59 -13.01 -7.72
C PHE A 313 -19.15 -13.45 -6.32
N TYR A 314 -19.72 -14.52 -5.76
CA TYR A 314 -19.23 -15.15 -4.53
C TYR A 314 -17.78 -15.60 -4.67
N VAL A 315 -17.42 -16.33 -5.75
CA VAL A 315 -16.07 -16.85 -5.96
C VAL A 315 -15.04 -15.72 -6.09
N VAL A 316 -15.34 -14.67 -6.86
CA VAL A 316 -14.46 -13.50 -7.01
C VAL A 316 -14.31 -12.75 -5.67
N MET A 317 -15.41 -12.50 -4.96
CA MET A 317 -15.38 -11.80 -3.68
C MET A 317 -14.57 -12.57 -2.62
N VAL A 318 -14.83 -13.87 -2.45
CA VAL A 318 -14.10 -14.71 -1.48
C VAL A 318 -12.63 -14.87 -1.89
N GLY A 319 -12.34 -15.04 -3.17
CA GLY A 319 -10.96 -15.16 -3.70
C GLY A 319 -10.12 -13.92 -3.43
N LEU A 320 -10.63 -12.72 -3.77
CA LEU A 320 -9.94 -11.45 -3.54
C LEU A 320 -9.65 -11.21 -2.06
N ASN A 321 -10.65 -11.46 -1.19
CA ASN A 321 -10.50 -11.26 0.25
C ASN A 321 -9.53 -12.26 0.89
N SER A 322 -9.65 -13.54 0.53
CA SER A 322 -8.74 -14.59 1.02
C SER A 322 -7.31 -14.30 0.62
N PHE A 323 -7.07 -13.87 -0.62
CA PHE A 323 -5.75 -13.49 -1.11
C PHE A 323 -5.14 -12.33 -0.30
N GLN A 324 -5.90 -11.26 -0.02
CA GLN A 324 -5.38 -10.12 0.76
C GLN A 324 -5.12 -10.49 2.23
N ILE A 325 -5.98 -11.31 2.85
CA ILE A 325 -5.77 -11.82 4.21
C ILE A 325 -4.50 -12.68 4.27
N ILE A 326 -4.31 -13.62 3.34
CA ILE A 326 -3.11 -14.45 3.24
C ILE A 326 -1.85 -13.58 3.02
N LYS A 327 -1.93 -12.55 2.17
CA LYS A 327 -0.82 -11.62 1.91
C LYS A 327 -0.41 -10.83 3.16
N LEU A 328 -1.38 -10.34 3.93
CA LEU A 328 -1.14 -9.63 5.20
C LEU A 328 -0.58 -10.57 6.27
N ILE A 329 -1.14 -11.77 6.44
CA ILE A 329 -0.64 -12.80 7.38
C ILE A 329 0.79 -13.19 7.01
N PHE A 330 1.10 -13.43 5.74
CA PHE A 330 2.46 -13.74 5.29
C PHE A 330 3.42 -12.57 5.55
N ALA A 331 2.99 -11.33 5.37
CA ALA A 331 3.80 -10.15 5.71
C ALA A 331 4.09 -10.07 7.23
N ILE A 332 3.10 -10.35 8.09
CA ILE A 332 3.25 -10.41 9.56
C ILE A 332 4.24 -11.52 9.95
N ILE A 333 4.05 -12.74 9.43
CA ILE A 333 4.91 -13.90 9.67
C ILE A 333 6.34 -13.60 9.24
N MET A 334 6.55 -13.03 8.05
CA MET A 334 7.88 -12.65 7.58
C MET A 334 8.50 -11.53 8.43
N ALA A 335 7.75 -10.52 8.86
CA ALA A 335 8.27 -9.49 9.77
C ALA A 335 8.69 -10.08 11.13
N TYR A 336 7.90 -11.03 11.66
CA TYR A 336 8.19 -11.75 12.89
C TYR A 336 9.43 -12.65 12.77
N PHE A 337 9.56 -13.43 11.69
CA PHE A 337 10.77 -14.21 11.42
C PHE A 337 12.02 -13.33 11.31
N ASN A 338 11.96 -12.18 10.61
CA ASN A 338 13.11 -11.26 10.57
C ASN A 338 13.47 -10.73 11.97
N LYS A 339 12.48 -10.49 12.86
CA LYS A 339 12.71 -10.10 14.26
C LYS A 339 13.37 -11.22 15.08
N ILE A 340 13.00 -12.48 14.84
CA ILE A 340 13.64 -13.66 15.47
C ILE A 340 15.07 -13.86 14.95
N PHE A 341 15.29 -13.84 13.63
CA PHE A 341 16.63 -14.00 13.05
C PHE A 341 17.63 -12.95 13.58
N ASN A 342 17.20 -11.70 13.75
CA ASN A 342 18.05 -10.65 14.34
C ASN A 342 18.44 -10.96 15.80
N LYS A 343 17.54 -11.57 16.61
CA LYS A 343 17.88 -12.04 17.96
C LYS A 343 18.88 -13.20 17.93
N ILE A 344 18.66 -14.17 17.02
CA ILE A 344 19.54 -15.33 16.85
C ILE A 344 20.95 -14.90 16.43
N ASP A 345 21.09 -13.94 15.50
CA ASP A 345 22.38 -13.40 15.11
C ASP A 345 23.11 -12.71 16.28
N GLY A 346 22.38 -12.01 17.16
CA GLY A 346 22.95 -11.44 18.39
C GLY A 346 23.45 -12.52 19.38
N ILE A 347 22.74 -13.63 19.51
CA ILE A 347 23.16 -14.79 20.31
C ILE A 347 24.40 -15.46 19.69
N LYS A 348 24.41 -15.68 18.37
CA LYS A 348 25.57 -16.19 17.62
C LYS A 348 26.81 -15.33 17.84
N GLN A 349 26.68 -14.00 17.78
CA GLN A 349 27.79 -13.07 18.01
C GLN A 349 28.34 -13.18 19.44
N LYS A 350 27.50 -13.35 20.46
CA LYS A 350 27.94 -13.59 21.85
C LYS A 350 28.68 -14.92 21.98
N ILE A 351 28.14 -16.01 21.44
CA ILE A 351 28.81 -17.33 21.46
C ILE A 351 30.17 -17.25 20.74
N PHE A 352 30.23 -16.57 19.59
CA PHE A 352 31.47 -16.33 18.84
C PHE A 352 32.44 -15.32 19.50
N ALA A 353 32.04 -14.65 20.58
CA ALA A 353 32.93 -13.87 21.46
C ALA A 353 33.51 -14.73 22.59
N CYS A 354 32.76 -15.72 23.09
CA CYS A 354 33.22 -16.65 24.13
C CYS A 354 34.09 -17.81 23.59
N LEU A 355 34.10 -18.07 22.27
CA LEU A 355 34.95 -19.10 21.68
C LEU A 355 36.44 -18.73 21.70
N PRO A 356 37.35 -19.64 22.09
CA PRO A 356 38.79 -19.38 22.15
C PRO A 356 39.38 -19.11 20.76
N VAL A 357 40.43 -18.29 20.72
CA VAL A 357 41.03 -17.74 19.48
C VAL A 357 41.39 -18.82 18.44
N ARG A 358 41.89 -19.97 18.90
CA ARG A 358 42.28 -21.12 18.06
C ARG A 358 41.12 -21.79 17.32
N ILE A 359 39.88 -21.64 17.81
CA ILE A 359 38.65 -22.10 17.16
C ILE A 359 38.07 -20.99 16.28
N ARG A 360 38.22 -19.73 16.71
CA ARG A 360 37.73 -18.52 16.02
C ARG A 360 38.36 -18.32 14.63
N SER A 361 39.60 -18.76 14.43
CA SER A 361 40.34 -18.70 13.16
C SER A 361 39.88 -19.72 12.11
N VAL A 362 39.04 -20.70 12.45
CA VAL A 362 38.60 -21.75 11.50
C VAL A 362 37.56 -21.18 10.53
N PRO A 363 37.81 -21.14 9.20
CA PRO A 363 36.95 -20.44 8.24
C PRO A 363 35.59 -21.12 8.01
N LYS A 364 35.41 -22.38 8.40
CA LYS A 364 34.10 -23.04 8.46
C LYS A 364 33.26 -22.49 9.62
N ILE A 365 33.84 -22.35 10.81
CA ILE A 365 33.18 -21.84 12.02
C ILE A 365 32.85 -20.36 11.85
N GLN A 366 33.80 -19.57 11.31
CA GLN A 366 33.59 -18.15 11.01
C GLN A 366 32.39 -17.92 10.07
N LYS A 367 32.09 -18.83 9.12
CA LYS A 367 30.89 -18.78 8.26
C LYS A 367 29.59 -19.18 8.96
N ILE A 368 29.63 -20.08 9.93
CA ILE A 368 28.44 -20.56 10.68
C ILE A 368 27.93 -19.48 11.65
N PHE A 369 28.87 -18.79 12.29
CA PHE A 369 28.61 -17.67 13.22
C PHE A 369 28.62 -16.29 12.53
N GLU A 370 28.83 -16.23 11.21
CA GLU A 370 28.64 -15.00 10.44
C GLU A 370 27.18 -14.55 10.52
N ALA A 371 26.94 -13.39 11.13
CA ALA A 371 25.60 -12.80 11.17
C ALA A 371 25.06 -12.60 9.75
N ARG A 372 23.79 -12.92 9.52
CA ARG A 372 23.11 -12.88 8.22
C ARG A 372 23.21 -11.49 7.58
N GLN A 373 23.24 -10.44 8.39
CA GLN A 373 23.44 -9.05 7.94
C GLN A 373 24.83 -8.83 7.30
N ASN A 374 25.90 -9.39 7.88
CA ASN A 374 27.25 -9.34 7.32
C ASN A 374 27.36 -10.21 6.07
N GLN A 375 26.74 -11.40 6.09
CA GLN A 375 26.65 -12.29 4.93
C GLN A 375 25.98 -11.58 3.73
N LEU A 376 24.89 -10.84 3.97
CA LEU A 376 24.20 -10.03 2.96
C LEU A 376 25.08 -8.88 2.44
N VAL A 377 25.77 -8.12 3.30
CA VAL A 377 26.71 -7.06 2.86
C VAL A 377 27.85 -7.65 2.02
N ARG A 378 28.37 -8.83 2.36
CA ARG A 378 29.38 -9.54 1.55
C ARG A 378 28.84 -9.96 0.19
N ILE A 379 27.60 -10.47 0.12
CA ILE A 379 26.92 -10.83 -1.13
C ILE A 379 26.72 -9.58 -1.99
N GLN A 380 26.21 -8.48 -1.44
CA GLN A 380 26.00 -7.22 -2.14
C GLN A 380 27.33 -6.62 -2.66
N ARG A 381 28.41 -6.66 -1.88
CA ARG A 381 29.77 -6.26 -2.34
C ARG A 381 30.26 -7.13 -3.50
N ARG A 382 30.01 -8.45 -3.49
CA ARG A 382 30.37 -9.37 -4.58
C ARG A 382 29.55 -9.10 -5.85
N PHE A 383 28.23 -8.96 -5.74
CA PHE A 383 27.36 -8.58 -6.85
C PHE A 383 27.70 -7.17 -7.40
N GLY A 384 28.09 -6.22 -6.56
CA GLY A 384 28.55 -4.90 -6.99
C GLY A 384 29.82 -4.97 -7.84
N LYS A 385 30.82 -5.78 -7.42
CA LYS A 385 32.02 -6.05 -8.23
C LYS A 385 31.67 -6.74 -9.56
N LEU A 386 30.83 -7.77 -9.53
CA LEU A 386 30.39 -8.50 -10.72
C LEU A 386 29.64 -7.58 -11.70
N LYS A 387 28.68 -6.77 -11.23
CA LYS A 387 27.95 -5.79 -12.02
C LYS A 387 28.89 -4.75 -12.64
N LYS A 388 29.88 -4.25 -11.90
CA LYS A 388 30.88 -3.31 -12.46
C LYS A 388 31.67 -3.95 -13.61
N HIS A 389 32.15 -5.18 -13.42
CA HIS A 389 32.92 -5.90 -14.43
C HIS A 389 32.10 -6.23 -15.69
N LEU A 390 30.87 -6.74 -15.52
CA LEU A 390 29.95 -7.01 -16.63
C LEU A 390 29.56 -5.75 -17.42
N ILE A 391 29.36 -4.61 -16.74
CA ILE A 391 29.09 -3.32 -17.42
C ILE A 391 30.32 -2.84 -18.20
N THR A 392 31.54 -3.03 -17.69
CA THR A 392 32.77 -2.74 -18.44
C THR A 392 32.84 -3.61 -19.70
N MET A 393 32.75 -4.94 -19.57
CA MET A 393 32.74 -5.86 -20.73
C MET A 393 31.64 -5.54 -21.75
N ALA A 394 30.43 -5.18 -21.30
CA ALA A 394 29.36 -4.76 -22.21
C ALA A 394 29.70 -3.47 -22.97
N LYS A 395 30.32 -2.48 -22.32
CA LYS A 395 30.79 -1.24 -22.97
C LYS A 395 31.90 -1.53 -23.98
N ASP A 396 32.84 -2.39 -23.64
CA ASP A 396 33.99 -2.67 -24.52
C ASP A 396 33.60 -3.55 -25.72
N ASN A 397 32.67 -4.49 -25.55
CA ASN A 397 32.02 -5.19 -26.67
C ASN A 397 31.23 -4.24 -27.60
N LEU A 398 30.58 -3.20 -27.06
CA LEU A 398 29.91 -2.17 -27.87
C LEU A 398 30.91 -1.29 -28.63
N LYS A 399 32.06 -0.94 -28.04
CA LYS A 399 33.15 -0.25 -28.75
C LYS A 399 33.70 -1.12 -29.89
N ALA A 400 34.01 -2.39 -29.62
CA ALA A 400 34.53 -3.33 -30.61
C ALA A 400 33.55 -3.51 -31.79
N LYS A 401 32.25 -3.68 -31.53
CA LYS A 401 31.23 -3.68 -32.61
C LYS A 401 31.24 -2.36 -33.41
N LYS A 402 31.30 -1.20 -32.75
CA LYS A 402 31.34 0.10 -33.44
C LYS A 402 32.59 0.26 -34.31
N GLN A 403 33.76 -0.19 -33.83
CA GLN A 403 35.00 -0.18 -34.60
C GLN A 403 34.94 -1.11 -35.82
N ASN A 404 34.36 -2.31 -35.67
CA ASN A 404 34.17 -3.24 -36.78
C ASN A 404 33.25 -2.67 -37.86
N TYR A 405 32.12 -2.04 -37.49
CA TYR A 405 31.27 -1.34 -38.45
C TYR A 405 32.00 -0.19 -39.16
N GLN A 406 32.83 0.59 -38.43
CA GLN A 406 33.62 1.66 -39.05
C GLN A 406 34.67 1.12 -40.04
N GLN A 407 35.35 0.02 -39.73
CA GLN A 407 36.27 -0.65 -40.66
C GLN A 407 35.54 -1.26 -41.87
N GLN A 408 34.34 -1.79 -41.69
CA GLN A 408 33.54 -2.33 -42.78
C GLN A 408 33.14 -1.20 -43.77
N ASN A 409 32.56 -0.10 -43.28
CA ASN A 409 32.21 1.04 -44.13
C ASN A 409 33.45 1.64 -44.85
N GLN A 410 34.62 1.66 -44.20
CA GLN A 410 35.87 2.07 -44.85
C GLN A 410 36.30 1.10 -45.97
N ARG A 411 36.16 -0.21 -45.77
CA ARG A 411 36.44 -1.21 -46.82
C ARG A 411 35.48 -1.06 -48.00
N GLU A 412 34.18 -0.94 -47.75
CA GLU A 412 33.17 -0.73 -48.79
C GLU A 412 33.44 0.57 -49.58
N SER A 413 33.79 1.66 -48.89
CA SER A 413 34.20 2.92 -49.53
C SER A 413 35.45 2.76 -50.42
N SER A 414 36.46 2.01 -49.95
CA SER A 414 37.69 1.74 -50.72
C SER A 414 37.42 0.83 -51.94
N LEU A 415 36.47 -0.10 -51.83
CA LEU A 415 36.05 -0.98 -52.92
C LEU A 415 35.35 -0.19 -54.02
N PHE A 416 34.41 0.69 -53.64
CA PHE A 416 33.74 1.63 -54.54
C PHE A 416 34.76 2.53 -55.26
N LEU A 417 35.74 3.09 -54.53
CA LEU A 417 36.78 3.92 -55.13
C LEU A 417 37.62 3.14 -56.16
N HIS A 418 38.04 1.91 -55.83
CA HIS A 418 38.82 1.07 -56.74
C HIS A 418 38.01 0.66 -57.98
N GLN A 419 36.72 0.33 -57.83
CA GLN A 419 35.84 0.00 -58.95
C GLN A 419 35.54 1.22 -59.84
N SER A 420 35.43 2.43 -59.25
CA SER A 420 35.31 3.67 -60.03
C SER A 420 36.59 3.97 -60.84
N LEU A 421 37.77 3.71 -60.27
CA LEU A 421 39.06 3.80 -60.98
C LEU A 421 39.16 2.81 -62.14
N GLN A 422 38.77 1.54 -61.93
CA GLN A 422 38.76 0.54 -63.01
C GLN A 422 37.80 0.92 -64.15
N ASN A 423 36.62 1.45 -63.83
CA ASN A 423 35.66 1.92 -64.83
C ASN A 423 36.18 3.15 -65.60
N SER A 424 36.85 4.09 -64.91
CA SER A 424 37.59 5.20 -65.54
C SER A 424 38.66 4.70 -66.51
N LEU A 425 39.46 3.70 -66.13
CA LEU A 425 40.51 3.14 -66.97
C LEU A 425 39.94 2.41 -68.21
N LYS A 426 38.89 1.60 -68.05
CA LYS A 426 38.17 0.99 -69.19
C LYS A 426 37.61 2.05 -70.13
N GLY A 427 37.03 3.12 -69.59
CA GLY A 427 36.51 4.26 -70.36
C GLY A 427 37.56 5.10 -71.09
N ARG A 428 38.85 5.00 -70.70
CA ARG A 428 39.97 5.59 -71.46
C ARG A 428 40.45 4.68 -72.58
N ASN A 429 40.63 3.39 -72.32
CA ASN A 429 41.13 2.44 -73.33
C ASN A 429 40.17 2.32 -74.54
N LEU A 430 38.86 2.36 -74.30
CA LEU A 430 37.84 2.39 -75.38
C LEU A 430 37.79 3.70 -76.19
N LYS A 431 38.57 4.73 -75.83
CA LYS A 431 38.65 6.00 -76.58
C LYS A 431 39.97 6.21 -77.31
N SER A 432 40.93 5.28 -77.18
CA SER A 432 42.22 5.35 -77.89
C SER A 432 42.24 4.58 -79.21
N THR A 433 41.41 3.54 -79.38
CA THR A 433 41.44 2.68 -80.57
C THR A 433 40.79 3.32 -81.80
N ASP A 434 39.68 4.05 -81.62
CA ASP A 434 38.89 4.53 -82.77
C ASP A 434 39.38 5.87 -83.35
N ASN A 435 40.27 6.58 -82.64
CA ASN A 435 40.71 7.93 -83.01
C ASN A 435 42.00 7.99 -83.87
N ILE A 436 42.71 6.87 -84.07
CA ILE A 436 44.03 6.88 -84.74
C ILE A 436 43.94 6.58 -86.26
N ILE A 437 42.82 6.03 -86.75
CA ILE A 437 42.71 5.52 -88.13
C ILE A 437 42.15 6.55 -89.15
N ARG A 438 41.60 7.71 -88.73
CA ARG A 438 40.90 8.64 -89.64
C ARG A 438 41.17 10.15 -89.50
N GLN A 439 42.32 10.56 -88.97
CA GLN A 439 42.89 11.93 -89.15
C GLN A 439 44.41 11.78 -89.27
N CYS A 440 45.07 11.84 -90.44
CA CYS A 440 44.76 12.51 -91.71
C CYS A 440 44.56 14.03 -91.60
N THR A 441 45.65 14.74 -91.90
CA THR A 441 45.74 15.80 -92.92
C THR A 441 44.64 16.88 -92.97
N TYR A 442 45.01 18.07 -92.50
CA TYR A 442 44.55 19.40 -92.93
C TYR A 442 43.04 19.73 -93.05
N ILE A 443 42.60 20.55 -92.08
CA ILE A 443 41.93 21.86 -92.31
C ILE A 443 40.90 21.92 -93.45
N THR A 444 39.63 21.79 -93.09
CA THR A 444 38.48 22.65 -93.50
C THR A 444 37.31 22.23 -92.59
N PHE A 445 36.66 23.06 -91.74
CA PHE A 445 36.46 24.52 -91.73
C PHE A 445 35.69 24.98 -92.98
N ARG A 446 34.52 25.65 -92.88
CA ARG A 446 33.81 26.23 -91.73
C ARG A 446 32.32 26.40 -92.09
N ASN A 447 31.48 26.73 -91.11
CA ASN A 447 30.05 27.07 -91.24
C ASN A 447 29.14 25.82 -91.48
N GLN A 448 27.85 25.81 -91.13
CA GLN A 448 26.96 26.93 -90.77
C GLN A 448 25.91 26.56 -89.68
N SER A 449 25.77 27.45 -88.68
CA SER A 449 24.57 27.80 -87.87
C SER A 449 23.69 26.76 -87.13
N ARG A 450 23.41 27.05 -85.84
CA ARG A 450 22.30 26.53 -84.99
C ARG A 450 21.16 27.56 -84.87
N VAL A 451 19.95 27.15 -84.47
CA VAL A 451 18.84 28.03 -83.98
C VAL A 451 18.01 27.32 -82.88
N SER A 452 17.63 28.04 -81.80
CA SER A 452 16.63 27.71 -80.74
C SER A 452 16.83 26.45 -79.84
N SER A 453 16.36 26.38 -78.57
CA SER A 453 15.87 27.42 -77.61
C SER A 453 15.87 26.93 -76.12
N ARG A 454 15.73 27.89 -75.18
CA ARG A 454 15.63 27.90 -73.68
C ARG A 454 14.51 27.01 -73.04
N PRO A 455 14.28 26.91 -71.68
CA PRO A 455 14.75 27.75 -70.54
C PRO A 455 15.14 27.10 -69.16
N ASN A 456 15.77 27.92 -68.29
CA ASN A 456 15.67 28.18 -66.82
C ASN A 456 15.25 27.05 -65.81
N GLU A 457 16.05 26.66 -64.78
CA GLU A 457 16.21 27.18 -63.36
C GLU A 457 15.24 26.50 -62.33
N GLU A 458 15.25 26.60 -60.97
CA GLU A 458 15.91 27.44 -59.93
C GLU A 458 15.90 26.78 -58.49
N HIS A 459 16.62 27.34 -57.47
CA HIS A 459 16.50 27.13 -55.97
C HIS A 459 16.75 25.70 -55.35
N ASP A 460 17.05 25.45 -54.05
CA ASP A 460 17.23 26.31 -52.84
C ASP A 460 18.20 25.77 -51.71
N ASN A 461 18.36 26.57 -50.64
CA ASN A 461 18.95 26.43 -49.28
C ASN A 461 18.55 25.14 -48.46
N GLN A 462 19.07 24.71 -47.28
CA GLN A 462 20.06 25.11 -46.22
C GLN A 462 20.33 23.89 -45.25
N LEU A 463 20.97 23.84 -44.05
CA LEU A 463 21.90 24.60 -43.15
C LEU A 463 22.42 23.62 -42.04
N CYS A 464 23.65 23.74 -41.48
CA CYS A 464 23.95 23.33 -40.07
C CYS A 464 25.35 23.77 -39.51
N ARG A 465 25.41 24.62 -38.47
CA ARG A 465 26.44 24.59 -37.38
C ARG A 465 26.11 25.48 -36.16
N THR A 466 26.67 25.06 -35.03
CA THR A 466 26.50 25.40 -33.59
C THR A 466 26.86 26.81 -33.05
N GLN A 467 26.25 27.17 -31.89
CA GLN A 467 26.74 28.05 -30.79
C GLN A 467 26.73 29.59 -31.05
N THR A 468 26.59 30.52 -30.06
CA THR A 468 26.63 30.49 -28.57
C THR A 468 25.86 31.68 -27.90
N GLN A 469 25.87 31.79 -26.55
CA GLN A 469 25.48 32.93 -25.68
C GLN A 469 23.95 33.13 -25.40
N ARG A 470 23.53 33.24 -24.12
CA ARG A 470 23.21 34.42 -23.24
C ARG A 470 21.85 35.08 -23.55
N GLU A 471 21.05 35.58 -22.60
CA GLU A 471 21.08 35.59 -21.12
C GLU A 471 19.64 35.81 -20.55
N GLU A 472 19.45 35.47 -19.27
CA GLU A 472 18.46 35.99 -18.28
C GLU A 472 16.91 36.01 -18.46
N SER A 473 16.24 35.97 -17.28
CA SER A 473 14.82 36.27 -17.00
C SER A 473 13.75 35.25 -17.51
N SER A 474 12.60 35.07 -16.85
CA SER A 474 12.04 35.69 -15.62
C SER A 474 11.31 34.65 -14.73
N MET A 475 11.02 35.03 -13.48
CA MET A 475 10.25 34.23 -12.51
C MET A 475 8.73 34.37 -12.74
N LEU A 476 8.00 33.28 -12.52
CA LEU A 476 6.69 33.24 -11.83
C LEU A 476 6.43 31.84 -11.24
#